data_AF-A0A2E2AXI6-F1
#
_entry.id   AF-A0A2E2AXI6-F1
#
_cell.length_a   1.000
_cell.length_b   1.000
_cell.length_c   1.000
_cell.angle_alpha   90.00
_cell.angle_beta   90.00
_cell.angle_gamma   90.00
#
_symmetry.space_group_name_H-M   'P 1'
#
loop_
_entity.id
_entity.type
_entity.pdbx_description
1 polymer ?
#
loop_
_entity_poly.entity_id
_entity_poly.type
_entity_poly.pdbx_seq_one_letter_code
_entity_poly.pdbx_strand_id
1 'polypeptide(L)'
;MSPSLSRLILSVVFLASVGLVLFLTAMFSFEVLHLRDPEAATLMLMTSATYLIMGWLGIWRGAVKWTPWRGTAVVVSVGVSLLVAVLPGALVQIVMDTTAAMFVTACSWALLWLASTAVIWRETKTERIERLKLLGINAVICPNCGYNLTGMTTTTCPECGGQYTLDQLYAQLTKVDTQVDQL
;
A
#
# COMPACT_ATOMS: atom_id res chain seq x y z
N MET A 1 -15.21 3.35 7.09
CA MET A 1 -13.97 3.51 6.27
C MET A 1 -12.87 2.70 6.95
N SER A 2 -12.29 1.68 6.28
CA SER A 2 -11.37 0.76 6.97
C SER A 2 -10.08 1.49 7.43
N PRO A 3 -9.55 1.21 8.63
CA PRO A 3 -8.36 1.88 9.16
C PRO A 3 -7.12 1.72 8.25
N SER A 4 -7.10 0.68 7.42
CA SER A 4 -6.10 0.47 6.36
C SER A 4 -6.18 1.51 5.24
N LEU A 5 -7.38 1.94 4.85
CA LEU A 5 -7.57 2.92 3.78
C LEU A 5 -7.11 4.31 4.25
N SER A 6 -7.48 4.70 5.47
CA SER A 6 -7.06 5.97 6.07
C SER A 6 -5.54 6.04 6.25
N ARG A 7 -4.91 4.95 6.69
CA ARG A 7 -3.44 4.85 6.76
C ARG A 7 -2.81 4.99 5.39
N LEU A 8 -3.36 4.35 4.35
CA LEU A 8 -2.81 4.43 3.00
C LEU A 8 -2.87 5.86 2.46
N ILE A 9 -4.02 6.52 2.58
CA ILE A 9 -4.19 7.91 2.14
C ILE A 9 -3.24 8.84 2.91
N LEU A 10 -3.18 8.73 4.24
CA LEU A 10 -2.30 9.56 5.06
C LEU A 10 -0.82 9.34 4.71
N SER A 11 -0.42 8.10 4.49
CA SER A 11 0.97 7.75 4.14
C SER A 11 1.36 8.32 2.79
N VAL A 12 0.50 8.15 1.77
CA VAL A 12 0.76 8.65 0.41
C VAL A 12 0.83 10.17 0.41
N VAL A 13 -0.14 10.85 1.06
CA VAL A 13 -0.15 12.31 1.13
C VAL A 13 1.06 12.83 1.89
N PHE A 14 1.40 12.24 3.04
CA PHE A 14 2.51 12.71 3.86
C PHE A 14 3.87 12.49 3.19
N LEU A 15 4.15 11.30 2.64
CA LEU A 15 5.43 11.04 1.98
C LEU A 15 5.59 11.77 0.66
N ALA A 16 4.53 11.85 -0.15
CA ALA A 16 4.60 12.60 -1.41
C ALA A 16 4.80 14.09 -1.15
N SER A 17 4.10 14.67 -0.16
CA SER A 17 4.25 16.08 0.19
C SER A 17 5.62 16.38 0.79
N VAL A 18 6.11 15.57 1.75
CA VAL A 18 7.43 15.80 2.36
C VAL A 18 8.54 15.64 1.33
N GLY A 19 8.51 14.60 0.49
CA GLY A 19 9.49 14.42 -0.58
C GLY A 19 9.49 15.57 -1.58
N LEU A 20 8.30 16.04 -1.98
CA LEU A 20 8.16 17.18 -2.88
C LEU A 20 8.68 18.48 -2.25
N VAL A 21 8.35 18.74 -0.98
CA VAL A 21 8.82 19.94 -0.26
C VAL A 21 10.33 19.92 -0.11
N LEU A 22 10.93 18.77 0.25
CA LEU A 22 12.38 18.63 0.34
C LEU A 22 13.03 18.90 -1.02
N PHE A 23 12.48 18.36 -2.10
CA PHE A 23 12.98 18.59 -3.46
C PHE A 23 12.86 20.05 -3.90
N LEU A 24 11.71 20.69 -3.67
CA LEU A 24 11.51 22.10 -4.03
C LEU A 24 12.41 23.03 -3.21
N THR A 25 12.60 22.75 -1.92
CA THR A 25 13.49 23.51 -1.04
C THR A 25 14.94 23.37 -1.48
N ALA A 26 15.35 22.16 -1.86
CA ALA A 26 16.63 21.86 -2.47
C ALA A 26 16.86 22.66 -3.76
N MET A 27 15.91 22.57 -4.70
CA MET A 27 15.94 23.33 -5.97
C MET A 27 16.05 24.83 -5.75
N PHE A 28 15.27 25.38 -4.82
CA PHE A 28 15.32 26.81 -4.50
C PHE A 28 16.67 27.20 -3.89
N SER A 29 17.22 26.38 -3.00
CA SER A 29 18.53 26.62 -2.40
C SER A 29 19.64 26.61 -3.45
N PHE A 30 19.53 25.75 -4.47
CA PHE A 30 20.47 25.66 -5.59
C PHE A 30 20.52 26.93 -6.42
N GLU A 31 19.35 27.44 -6.77
CA GLU A 31 19.24 28.67 -7.54
C GLU A 31 19.76 29.87 -6.74
N VAL A 32 19.40 29.96 -5.45
CA VAL A 32 19.86 31.05 -4.57
C VAL A 32 21.39 31.01 -4.38
N LEU A 33 21.96 29.83 -4.17
CA LEU A 33 23.40 29.66 -3.92
C LEU A 33 24.25 29.60 -5.20
N HIS A 34 23.63 29.65 -6.38
CA HIS A 34 24.31 29.54 -7.69
C HIS A 34 25.15 28.26 -7.83
N LEU A 35 24.78 27.20 -7.12
CA LEU A 35 25.45 25.89 -7.18
C LEU A 35 24.91 25.12 -8.38
N ARG A 36 25.32 25.47 -9.60
CA ARG A 36 24.79 24.85 -10.83
C ARG A 36 25.41 23.48 -11.15
N ASP A 37 25.93 22.79 -10.14
CA ASP A 37 26.65 21.54 -10.31
C ASP A 37 25.69 20.35 -10.47
N PRO A 38 25.75 19.59 -11.59
CA PRO A 38 24.86 18.47 -11.86
C PRO A 38 25.02 17.31 -10.85
N GLU A 39 26.22 17.19 -10.28
CA GLU A 39 26.51 16.21 -9.23
C GLU A 39 25.66 16.44 -7.98
N ALA A 40 25.43 17.70 -7.65
CA ALA A 40 24.75 18.05 -6.42
C ALA A 40 23.22 17.94 -6.56
N ALA A 41 22.67 18.20 -7.76
CA ALA A 41 21.30 17.82 -8.10
C ALA A 41 21.08 16.29 -8.01
N THR A 42 22.05 15.50 -8.48
CA THR A 42 22.01 14.03 -8.39
C THR A 42 22.02 13.56 -6.94
N LEU A 43 22.89 14.13 -6.09
CA LEU A 43 22.96 13.82 -4.67
C LEU A 43 21.64 14.14 -3.94
N MET A 44 20.98 15.24 -4.29
CA MET A 44 19.69 15.63 -3.73
C MET A 44 18.56 14.67 -4.13
N LEU A 45 18.54 14.23 -5.39
CA LEU A 45 17.62 13.20 -5.86
C LEU A 45 17.83 11.87 -5.11
N MET A 46 19.08 11.44 -4.95
CA MET A 46 19.40 10.23 -4.19
C MET A 46 18.99 10.35 -2.71
N THR A 47 19.19 11.51 -2.10
CA THR A 47 18.80 11.76 -0.70
C THR A 47 17.28 11.73 -0.55
N SER A 48 16.55 12.40 -1.45
CA SER A 48 15.08 12.39 -1.48
C SER A 48 14.51 10.99 -1.70
N ALA A 49 15.10 10.23 -2.63
CA ALA A 49 14.73 8.84 -2.90
C ALA A 49 14.97 7.95 -1.68
N THR A 50 16.10 8.12 -1.01
CA THR A 50 16.43 7.36 0.22
C THR A 50 15.43 7.67 1.34
N TYR A 51 15.09 8.95 1.54
CA TYR A 51 14.08 9.35 2.51
C TYR A 51 12.71 8.73 2.20
N LEU A 52 12.28 8.79 0.93
CA LEU A 52 11.04 8.19 0.48
C LEU A 52 11.01 6.68 0.76
N ILE A 53 12.08 5.96 0.39
CA ILE A 53 12.18 4.52 0.58
C ILE A 53 12.14 4.16 2.08
N MET A 54 12.99 4.81 2.88
CA MET A 54 13.09 4.53 4.31
C MET A 54 11.81 4.89 5.05
N GLY A 55 11.19 6.03 4.74
CA GLY A 55 9.92 6.44 5.33
C GLY A 55 8.78 5.51 4.95
N TRP A 56 8.68 5.14 3.66
CA TRP A 56 7.66 4.19 3.18
C TRP A 56 7.82 2.82 3.84
N LEU A 57 9.04 2.27 3.86
CA LEU A 57 9.30 0.99 4.54
C LEU A 57 9.06 1.09 6.06
N GLY A 58 9.46 2.18 6.70
CA GLY A 58 9.29 2.39 8.15
C GLY A 58 7.83 2.40 8.59
N ILE A 59 6.97 3.10 7.85
CA ILE A 59 5.52 3.16 8.13
C ILE A 59 4.87 1.78 7.97
N TRP A 60 5.26 1.04 6.93
CA TRP A 60 4.60 -0.22 6.57
C TRP A 60 5.27 -1.47 7.17
N ARG A 61 6.44 -1.35 7.81
CA ARG A 61 7.20 -2.50 8.33
C ARG A 61 6.39 -3.41 9.24
N GLY A 62 5.52 -2.82 10.07
CA GLY A 62 4.68 -3.56 11.03
C GLY A 62 3.31 -3.97 10.49
N ALA A 63 2.88 -3.39 9.37
CA ALA A 63 1.60 -3.71 8.74
C ALA A 63 1.72 -4.87 7.75
N VAL A 64 2.89 -5.04 7.12
CA VAL A 64 3.13 -6.05 6.10
C VAL A 64 3.77 -7.29 6.72
N LYS A 65 3.20 -8.47 6.46
CA LYS A 65 3.88 -9.75 6.73
C LYS A 65 5.00 -9.93 5.70
N TRP A 66 6.24 -9.70 6.12
CA TRP A 66 7.41 -9.80 5.24
C TRP A 66 7.74 -11.26 4.95
N THR A 67 7.43 -11.69 3.72
CA THR A 67 7.87 -12.96 3.15
C THR A 67 9.09 -12.72 2.25
N PRO A 68 9.97 -13.72 2.04
CA PRO A 68 11.13 -13.56 1.17
C PRO A 68 10.74 -13.11 -0.25
N TRP A 69 9.62 -13.63 -0.77
CA TRP A 69 9.06 -13.21 -2.06
C TRP A 69 8.70 -11.71 -2.11
N ARG A 70 8.04 -11.18 -1.08
CA ARG A 70 7.72 -9.74 -1.03
C ARG A 70 8.98 -8.88 -0.95
N GLY A 71 9.98 -9.33 -0.18
CA GLY A 71 11.29 -8.68 -0.12
C GLY A 71 11.94 -8.57 -1.50
N THR A 72 12.03 -9.69 -2.22
CA THR A 72 12.59 -9.70 -3.58
C THR A 72 11.76 -8.87 -4.56
N ALA A 73 10.42 -8.93 -4.47
CA ALA A 73 9.54 -8.17 -5.35
C ALA A 73 9.68 -6.66 -5.16
N VAL A 74 9.87 -6.18 -3.92
CA VAL A 74 10.12 -4.75 -3.63
C VAL A 74 11.45 -4.30 -4.22
N VAL A 75 12.51 -5.11 -4.12
CA VAL A 75 13.83 -4.79 -4.71
C VAL A 75 13.74 -4.73 -6.23
N VAL A 76 13.10 -5.74 -6.85
CA VAL A 76 12.88 -5.76 -8.30
C VAL A 76 12.04 -4.56 -8.76
N SER A 77 11.02 -4.18 -7.99
CA SER A 77 10.15 -3.07 -8.36
C SER A 77 10.87 -1.71 -8.38
N VAL A 78 11.89 -1.50 -7.54
CA VAL A 78 12.76 -0.31 -7.62
C VAL A 78 13.39 -0.19 -9.00
N GLY A 79 14.03 -1.26 -9.47
CA GLY A 79 14.72 -1.28 -10.77
C GLY A 79 13.75 -1.15 -11.95
N VAL A 80 12.64 -1.90 -11.94
CA VAL A 80 11.62 -1.81 -12.99
C VAL A 80 11.01 -0.42 -13.06
N SER A 81 10.68 0.18 -11.91
CA SER A 81 10.11 1.54 -11.87
C SER A 81 11.09 2.57 -12.42
N LEU A 82 12.40 2.39 -12.16
CA LEU A 82 13.44 3.29 -12.63
C LEU A 82 13.56 3.22 -14.16
N LEU A 83 13.60 2.01 -14.72
CA LEU A 83 13.65 1.81 -16.17
C LEU A 83 12.43 2.42 -16.88
N VAL A 84 11.23 2.24 -16.33
CA VAL A 84 10.01 2.78 -16.92
C VAL A 84 9.95 4.31 -16.81
N ALA A 85 10.45 4.87 -15.70
CA ALA A 85 10.46 6.32 -15.46
C ALA A 85 11.37 7.12 -16.39
N VAL A 86 12.37 6.49 -17.02
CA VAL A 86 13.24 7.15 -18.02
C VAL A 86 12.43 7.61 -19.24
N LEU A 87 11.36 6.90 -19.61
CA LEU A 87 10.56 7.20 -20.80
C LEU A 87 9.94 8.61 -20.77
N PRO A 88 9.14 9.00 -19.75
CA PRO A 88 8.59 10.35 -19.67
C PRO A 88 9.68 11.42 -19.52
N GLY A 89 10.78 11.12 -18.82
CA GLY A 89 11.93 12.02 -18.71
C GLY A 89 12.58 12.34 -20.06
N ALA A 90 12.86 11.29 -20.85
CA ALA A 90 13.42 11.43 -22.18
C ALA A 90 12.51 12.23 -23.12
N LEU A 91 11.18 12.03 -23.02
CA LEU A 91 10.21 12.82 -23.79
C LEU A 91 10.24 14.30 -23.41
N VAL A 92 10.33 14.63 -22.13
CA VAL A 92 10.42 16.02 -21.65
C VAL A 92 11.74 16.66 -22.05
N GLN A 93 12.84 15.91 -22.06
CA GLN A 93 14.16 16.41 -22.47
C GLN A 93 14.22 16.87 -23.94
N ILE A 94 13.31 16.38 -24.80
CA ILE A 94 13.24 16.82 -26.20
C ILE A 94 12.77 18.28 -26.31
N VAL A 95 11.94 18.74 -25.37
CA VAL A 95 11.25 20.04 -25.42
C VAL A 95 11.65 21.01 -24.32
N MET A 96 12.19 20.50 -23.21
CA MET A 96 12.58 21.27 -22.03
C MET A 96 14.03 20.99 -21.63
N ASP A 97 14.53 21.71 -20.65
CA ASP A 97 15.90 21.56 -20.16
C ASP A 97 16.10 20.25 -19.37
N THR A 98 17.37 19.92 -19.13
CA THR A 98 17.76 18.68 -18.44
C THR A 98 17.21 18.63 -17.01
N THR A 99 17.07 19.78 -16.34
CA THR A 99 16.52 19.88 -14.98
C THR A 99 15.06 19.45 -14.94
N ALA A 100 14.24 19.94 -15.87
CA ALA A 100 12.84 19.54 -15.98
C ALA A 100 12.71 18.04 -16.29
N ALA A 101 13.55 17.51 -17.17
CA ALA A 101 13.56 16.08 -17.49
C ALA A 101 13.94 15.21 -16.28
N MET A 102 14.95 15.60 -15.50
CA MET A 102 15.34 14.92 -14.27
C MET A 102 14.22 14.93 -13.23
N PHE A 103 13.54 16.07 -13.06
CA PHE A 103 12.40 16.19 -12.16
C PHE A 103 11.27 15.24 -12.55
N VAL A 104 10.87 15.25 -13.82
CA VAL A 104 9.78 14.37 -14.32
C VAL A 104 10.14 12.89 -14.19
N THR A 105 11.41 12.54 -14.45
CA THR A 105 11.92 11.18 -14.22
C THR A 105 11.79 10.78 -12.75
N ALA A 106 12.23 11.63 -11.82
CA ALA A 106 12.19 11.36 -10.40
C ALA A 106 10.74 11.22 -9.87
N CYS A 107 9.83 12.10 -10.28
CA CYS A 107 8.42 12.02 -9.92
C CYS A 107 7.77 10.75 -10.46
N SER A 108 8.03 10.41 -11.73
CA SER A 108 7.50 9.20 -12.36
C SER A 108 7.99 7.94 -11.65
N TRP A 109 9.28 7.88 -11.32
CA TRP A 109 9.88 6.79 -10.57
C TRP A 109 9.22 6.61 -9.20
N ALA A 110 9.09 7.70 -8.44
CA ALA A 110 8.49 7.66 -7.11
C ALA A 110 7.05 7.15 -7.15
N LEU A 111 6.23 7.66 -8.07
CA LEU A 111 4.83 7.24 -8.22
C LEU A 111 4.70 5.77 -8.63
N LEU A 112 5.49 5.33 -9.62
CA LEU A 112 5.49 3.94 -10.08
C LEU A 112 5.93 2.99 -8.97
N TRP A 113 6.98 3.35 -8.23
CA TRP A 113 7.47 2.53 -7.13
C TRP A 113 6.44 2.43 -5.99
N LEU A 114 5.82 3.54 -5.59
CA LEU A 114 4.75 3.55 -4.59
C LEU A 114 3.53 2.72 -5.04
N ALA A 115 3.11 2.85 -6.29
CA ALA A 115 2.01 2.06 -6.84
C ALA A 115 2.35 0.56 -6.87
N SER A 116 3.56 0.21 -7.31
CA SER A 116 4.01 -1.19 -7.38
C SER A 116 4.07 -1.83 -5.99
N THR A 117 4.61 -1.12 -4.99
CA THR A 117 4.70 -1.61 -3.61
C THR A 117 3.32 -1.74 -2.97
N ALA A 118 2.37 -0.83 -3.25
CA ALA A 118 0.99 -0.97 -2.82
C ALA A 118 0.33 -2.26 -3.38
N VAL A 119 0.64 -2.65 -4.61
CA VAL A 119 0.18 -3.91 -5.21
C VAL A 119 0.87 -5.12 -4.58
N ILE A 120 2.20 -5.07 -4.39
CA ILE A 120 2.99 -6.17 -3.79
C ILE A 120 2.57 -6.43 -2.33
N TRP A 121 2.24 -5.37 -1.59
CA TRP A 121 1.84 -5.43 -0.19
C TRP A 121 0.35 -5.68 0.00
N ARG A 122 -0.41 -5.83 -1.09
CA ARG A 122 -1.82 -6.20 -1.01
C ARG A 122 -1.96 -7.49 -0.21
N GLU A 123 -2.86 -7.45 0.76
CA GLU A 123 -3.17 -8.61 1.59
C GLU A 123 -3.73 -9.73 0.70
N THR A 124 -3.15 -10.90 0.84
CA THR A 124 -3.61 -12.10 0.12
C THR A 124 -4.89 -12.63 0.77
N LYS A 125 -5.70 -13.38 0.01
CA LYS A 125 -6.92 -14.00 0.55
C LYS A 125 -6.62 -14.88 1.76
N THR A 126 -5.51 -15.60 1.74
CA THR A 126 -5.06 -16.48 2.82
C THR A 126 -4.70 -15.71 4.09
N GLU A 127 -3.93 -14.62 3.97
CA GLU A 127 -3.59 -13.74 5.11
C GLU A 127 -4.85 -13.11 5.73
N ARG A 128 -5.80 -12.68 4.90
CA ARG A 128 -7.07 -12.12 5.36
C ARG A 128 -7.86 -13.15 6.18
N ILE A 129 -7.96 -14.39 5.69
CA ILE A 129 -8.64 -15.47 6.40
C ILE A 129 -7.94 -15.77 7.72
N GLU A 130 -6.61 -15.85 7.73
CA GLU A 130 -5.83 -16.08 8.95
C GLU A 130 -6.03 -14.97 9.99
N ARG A 131 -6.06 -13.70 9.56
CA ARG A 131 -6.38 -12.57 10.44
C ARG A 131 -7.80 -12.68 11.01
N LEU A 132 -8.78 -13.04 10.18
CA LEU A 132 -10.15 -13.25 10.65
C LEU A 132 -10.26 -14.45 11.62
N LYS A 133 -9.43 -15.49 11.45
CA LYS A 133 -9.31 -16.61 12.40
C LYS A 133 -8.80 -16.13 13.76
N LEU A 134 -7.75 -15.31 13.76
CA LEU A 134 -7.17 -14.77 15.00
C LEU A 134 -8.13 -13.82 15.74
N LEU A 135 -8.97 -13.08 15.02
CA LEU A 135 -9.97 -12.19 15.61
C LEU A 135 -11.21 -12.92 16.15
N GLY A 136 -11.33 -14.23 15.98
CA GLY A 136 -12.52 -14.99 16.36
C GLY A 136 -13.76 -14.66 15.50
N ILE A 137 -13.63 -13.83 14.46
CA ILE A 137 -14.68 -13.45 13.51
C ILE A 137 -15.07 -14.63 12.59
N ASN A 138 -14.36 -15.75 12.69
CA ASN A 138 -14.79 -17.00 12.07
C ASN A 138 -15.82 -17.78 12.88
N ALA A 139 -16.35 -17.22 13.97
CA ALA A 139 -17.57 -17.72 14.59
C ALA A 139 -18.72 -17.62 13.57
N VAL A 140 -18.89 -18.65 12.74
CA VAL A 140 -20.14 -18.83 11.99
C VAL A 140 -21.19 -19.10 13.05
N ILE A 141 -21.93 -18.08 13.46
CA ILE A 141 -22.90 -18.22 14.55
C ILE A 141 -24.24 -18.65 13.96
N CYS A 142 -24.92 -19.61 14.61
CA CYS A 142 -26.27 -19.97 14.24
C CYS A 142 -27.20 -18.78 14.48
N PRO A 143 -27.98 -18.33 13.48
CA PRO A 143 -28.82 -17.15 13.66
C PRO A 143 -30.02 -17.34 14.57
N ASN A 144 -30.41 -18.58 14.83
CA ASN A 144 -31.58 -18.85 15.65
C ASN A 144 -31.23 -18.96 17.14
N CYS A 145 -30.06 -19.51 17.48
CA CYS A 145 -29.66 -19.75 18.88
C CYS A 145 -28.34 -19.12 19.30
N GLY A 146 -27.56 -18.54 18.38
CA GLY A 146 -26.25 -17.96 18.69
C GLY A 146 -25.15 -18.99 18.97
N TYR A 147 -25.38 -20.28 18.69
CA TYR A 147 -24.35 -21.32 18.84
C TYR A 147 -23.23 -21.17 17.81
N ASN A 148 -21.99 -21.40 18.21
CA ASN A 148 -20.84 -21.30 17.33
C ASN A 148 -20.73 -22.54 16.41
N LEU A 149 -21.03 -22.37 15.13
CA LEU A 149 -20.95 -23.39 14.09
C LEU A 149 -19.54 -23.57 13.49
N THR A 150 -18.52 -22.87 14.00
CA THR A 150 -17.15 -22.98 13.47
C THR A 150 -16.62 -24.40 13.62
N GLY A 151 -16.12 -24.97 12.52
CA GLY A 151 -15.47 -26.28 12.53
C GLY A 151 -16.43 -27.47 12.48
N MET A 152 -17.75 -27.25 12.42
CA MET A 152 -18.69 -28.33 12.14
C MET A 152 -18.68 -28.70 10.66
N THR A 153 -18.68 -30.01 10.38
CA THR A 153 -18.80 -30.57 9.03
C THR A 153 -20.26 -30.70 8.57
N THR A 154 -21.21 -30.55 9.51
CA THR A 154 -22.65 -30.64 9.26
C THR A 154 -23.27 -29.25 9.15
N THR A 155 -24.23 -29.10 8.23
CA THR A 155 -25.03 -27.87 8.05
C THR A 155 -26.15 -27.71 9.08
N THR A 156 -26.32 -28.68 9.98
CA THR A 156 -27.34 -28.69 11.04
C THR A 156 -26.73 -28.20 12.34
N CYS A 157 -27.38 -27.21 12.98
CA CYS A 157 -27.02 -26.76 14.31
C CYS A 157 -27.40 -27.81 15.36
N PRO A 158 -26.48 -28.23 16.26
CA PRO A 158 -26.75 -29.24 17.28
C PRO A 158 -27.71 -28.75 18.37
N GLU A 159 -27.72 -27.45 18.66
CA GLU A 159 -28.53 -26.89 19.74
C GLU A 159 -29.99 -26.66 19.33
N CYS A 160 -30.22 -26.11 18.13
CA CYS A 160 -31.57 -25.74 17.70
C CYS A 160 -32.12 -26.59 16.55
N GLY A 161 -31.33 -27.52 16.00
CA GLY A 161 -31.71 -28.37 14.86
C GLY A 161 -31.86 -27.63 13.53
N GLY A 162 -31.53 -26.33 13.48
CA GLY A 162 -31.67 -25.52 12.26
C GLY A 162 -30.68 -25.96 11.18
N GLN A 163 -31.16 -26.17 9.97
CA GLN A 163 -30.32 -26.46 8.80
C GLN A 163 -30.11 -25.19 8.00
N TYR A 164 -28.85 -24.86 7.72
CA TYR A 164 -28.50 -23.69 6.93
C TYR A 164 -27.65 -24.06 5.75
N THR A 165 -27.91 -23.43 4.61
CA THR A 165 -26.97 -23.53 3.50
C THR A 165 -25.77 -22.62 3.77
N LEU A 166 -24.63 -22.98 3.18
CA LEU A 166 -23.41 -22.20 3.27
C LEU A 166 -23.63 -20.75 2.77
N ASP A 167 -24.46 -20.58 1.74
CA ASP A 167 -24.87 -19.26 1.21
C ASP A 167 -25.70 -18.45 2.21
N GLN A 168 -26.61 -19.08 2.98
CA GLN A 168 -27.40 -18.39 4.01
C GLN A 168 -26.51 -17.86 5.15
N LEU A 169 -25.54 -18.66 5.57
CA LEU A 169 -24.58 -18.27 6.60
C LEU A 169 -23.68 -17.12 6.10
N TYR A 170 -23.21 -17.17 4.85
CA TYR A 170 -22.46 -16.07 4.25
C TYR A 170 -23.30 -14.80 4.02
N ALA A 171 -24.57 -14.94 3.64
CA ALA A 171 -25.48 -13.81 3.46
C ALA A 171 -25.73 -13.07 4.80
N GLN A 172 -25.71 -13.78 5.92
CA GLN A 172 -25.79 -13.15 7.24
C GLN A 172 -24.50 -12.46 7.64
N LEU A 173 -23.34 -13.06 7.38
CA LEU A 173 -22.06 -12.40 7.64
C LEU A 173 -21.92 -11.10 6.84
N THR A 174 -22.36 -11.09 5.58
CA THR A 174 -22.36 -9.85 4.76
C THR A 174 -23.35 -8.80 5.26
N LYS A 175 -24.52 -9.20 5.80
CA LYS A 175 -25.46 -8.26 6.43
C LYS A 175 -24.87 -7.59 7.67
N VAL A 176 -24.17 -8.35 8.52
CA VAL A 176 -23.53 -7.81 9.73
C VAL A 176 -22.43 -6.82 9.36
N ASP A 177 -21.59 -7.13 8.36
CA ASP A 177 -20.55 -6.21 7.88
C ASP A 177 -21.14 -4.86 7.43
N THR A 178 -22.25 -4.86 6.69
CA THR A 178 -22.92 -3.60 6.29
C THR A 178 -23.49 -2.79 7.45
N GLN A 179 -23.88 -3.42 8.56
CA GLN A 179 -24.37 -2.70 9.74
C GLN A 179 -23.22 -2.07 10.54
N VAL A 180 -22.07 -2.73 10.61
CA VAL A 180 -20.89 -2.21 11.31
C VAL A 180 -20.34 -0.97 10.61
N ASP A 181 -20.41 -0.89 9.28
CA ASP A 181 -19.97 0.29 8.52
C ASP A 181 -20.87 1.53 8.70
N GLN A 182 -22.05 1.40 9.30
CA GLN A 182 -23.00 2.50 9.54
C GLN A 182 -22.91 3.13 10.94
N LEU A 183 -22.07 2.57 11.82
CA LEU A 183 -21.78 3.08 13.17
C LEU A 183 -20.45 3.83 13.19
#